data_AF-A0A485LJU0-F1
#
_entry.id   AF-A0A485LJU0-F1
#
_cell.length_a   1.000
_cell.length_b   1.000
_cell.length_c   1.000
_cell.angle_alpha   90.00
_cell.angle_beta   90.00
_cell.angle_gamma   90.00
#
_symmetry.space_group_name_H-M   'P 1'
#
loop_
_entity.id
_entity.type
_entity.pdbx_description
1 polymer ?
#
loop_
_entity_poly.entity_id
_entity_poly.type
_entity_poly.pdbx_seq_one_letter_code
_entity_poly.pdbx_strand_id
1 'polypeptide(L)'
;MLSLMRVSAVRAAKPNATKLLFPQVQGRASFHARRVVVPFAVPHSHAFSTTRERELEAENAKLKKDIEALQKKVDKKGFVSMIKENGLPFVGWWITLYGGSFVGIYIALEQGLIGGGDAIQIVKSLGLGNYVDIDSINPTHGNIAVALLINELLESVRLPLCIATTPMIKRAFTSKKTTTE
;
A
#
# COMPACT_ATOMS: atom_id res chain seq x y z
N MET A 1 8.65 -47.79 40.21
CA MET A 1 9.55 -47.40 39.11
C MET A 1 9.65 -45.88 39.07
N LEU A 2 10.87 -45.37 39.27
CA LEU A 2 11.41 -44.10 38.76
C LEU A 2 10.73 -42.78 39.18
N SER A 3 11.12 -42.31 40.37
CA SER A 3 11.56 -40.93 40.55
C SER A 3 12.73 -40.66 39.59
N LEU A 4 12.72 -39.55 38.85
CA LEU A 4 13.92 -38.78 38.44
C LEU A 4 13.55 -37.54 37.60
N MET A 5 14.21 -36.44 37.98
CA MET A 5 14.68 -35.32 37.14
C MET A 5 13.67 -34.28 36.63
N ARG A 6 13.50 -33.23 37.44
CA ARG A 6 13.37 -31.86 36.93
C ARG A 6 14.69 -31.45 36.29
N VAL A 7 14.66 -31.22 34.97
CA VAL A 7 15.80 -30.70 34.21
C VAL A 7 15.85 -29.19 34.34
N SER A 8 16.87 -28.69 35.03
CA SER A 8 17.36 -27.32 34.90
C SER A 8 18.20 -27.23 33.62
N ALA A 9 17.88 -26.32 32.71
CA ALA A 9 18.78 -25.94 31.63
C ALA A 9 18.62 -24.45 31.31
N VAL A 10 19.58 -23.69 31.83
CA VAL A 10 19.92 -22.31 31.48
C VAL A 10 20.49 -22.29 30.05
N ARG A 11 19.93 -21.46 29.17
CA ARG A 11 20.51 -21.01 27.88
C ARG A 11 19.84 -19.69 27.51
N ALA A 12 20.48 -18.67 26.94
CA ALA A 12 21.87 -18.35 26.71
C ALA A 12 21.88 -16.88 26.28
N ALA A 13 22.61 -16.02 26.99
CA ALA A 13 22.89 -14.66 26.53
C ALA A 13 24.01 -14.71 25.48
N LYS A 14 23.82 -14.04 24.34
CA LYS A 14 24.87 -13.83 23.32
C LYS A 14 25.87 -12.78 23.81
N PRO A 15 27.17 -13.09 23.92
CA PRO A 15 28.22 -12.06 23.95
C PRO A 15 28.71 -11.86 22.52
N ASN A 16 28.41 -10.71 21.91
CA ASN A 16 29.03 -10.36 20.64
C ASN A 16 30.47 -9.92 20.88
N ALA A 17 31.35 -10.78 20.41
CA ALA A 17 32.79 -10.63 20.35
C ALA A 17 33.20 -9.47 19.44
N THR A 18 33.89 -8.50 20.02
CA THR A 18 34.83 -7.60 19.33
C THR A 18 35.96 -7.26 20.29
N LYS A 19 36.59 -8.30 20.81
CA LYS A 19 37.89 -8.27 21.49
C LYS A 19 38.76 -9.35 20.86
N LEU A 20 39.31 -9.07 19.69
CA LEU A 20 40.40 -9.86 19.13
C LEU A 20 41.22 -8.96 18.20
N LEU A 21 42.36 -8.49 18.69
CA LEU A 21 43.71 -8.75 18.15
C LEU A 21 44.64 -7.56 18.44
N PHE A 22 45.53 -7.78 19.42
CA PHE A 22 46.74 -6.98 19.64
C PHE A 22 47.73 -7.20 18.49
N PRO A 23 48.76 -6.33 18.38
CA PRO A 23 50.06 -6.82 18.82
C PRO A 23 50.71 -5.88 19.83
N GLN A 24 50.98 -6.42 21.01
CA GLN A 24 51.98 -5.92 21.95
C GLN A 24 53.36 -6.06 21.28
N VAL A 25 53.93 -4.93 20.83
CA VAL A 25 55.35 -4.86 20.47
C VAL A 25 56.11 -4.37 21.69
N GLN A 26 56.81 -5.30 22.32
CA GLN A 26 57.75 -5.10 23.40
C GLN A 26 59.04 -4.51 22.80
N GLY A 27 59.31 -3.23 23.06
CA GLY A 27 60.52 -2.54 22.60
C GLY A 27 61.08 -1.63 23.68
N ARG A 28 62.07 -2.14 24.43
CA ARG A 28 62.99 -1.33 25.25
C ARG A 28 63.96 -0.61 24.31
N ALA A 29 63.91 0.72 24.26
CA ALA A 29 65.06 1.54 23.89
C ALA A 29 64.86 2.98 24.37
N SER A 30 65.68 3.38 25.33
CA SER A 30 65.85 4.76 25.77
C SER A 30 66.49 5.57 24.65
N PHE A 31 65.77 6.53 24.07
CA PHE A 31 66.38 7.65 23.35
C PHE A 31 65.59 8.93 23.64
N HIS A 32 66.29 9.90 24.22
CA HIS A 32 65.84 11.28 24.37
C HIS A 32 65.64 11.90 22.98
N ALA A 33 64.38 11.99 22.53
CA ALA A 33 63.98 12.85 21.44
C ALA A 33 63.04 13.91 22.02
N ARG A 34 63.55 15.14 22.17
CA ARG A 34 62.79 16.32 22.54
C ARG A 34 61.74 16.55 21.46
N ARG A 35 60.53 16.02 21.67
CA ARG A 35 59.40 16.16 20.75
C ARG A 35 58.94 17.61 20.83
N VAL A 36 59.38 18.46 19.89
CA VAL A 36 58.73 19.75 19.64
C VAL A 36 57.35 19.41 19.10
N VAL A 37 56.37 19.39 19.99
CA VAL A 37 54.95 19.33 19.61
C VAL A 37 54.60 20.71 19.07
N VAL A 38 54.73 20.89 17.76
CA VAL A 38 53.99 21.95 17.08
C VAL A 38 52.52 21.56 17.16
N PRO A 39 51.65 22.36 17.81
CA PRO A 39 50.22 22.12 17.69
C PRO A 39 49.85 22.43 16.25
N PHE A 40 49.65 21.39 15.44
CA PHE A 40 48.91 21.53 14.20
C PHE A 40 47.46 21.79 14.61
N ALA A 41 47.14 23.07 14.80
CA ALA A 41 45.77 23.52 14.91
C ALA A 41 45.11 23.24 13.56
N VAL A 42 44.39 22.11 13.47
CA VAL A 42 43.41 21.90 12.41
C VAL A 42 42.36 23.00 12.62
N PRO A 43 42.18 23.95 11.69
CA PRO A 43 41.08 24.88 11.77
C PRO A 43 39.82 24.03 11.51
N HIS A 44 39.14 23.60 12.57
CA HIS A 44 37.80 23.08 12.40
C HIS A 44 36.91 24.27 12.03
N SER A 45 36.67 24.43 10.73
CA SER A 45 35.68 25.33 10.17
C SER A 45 34.26 24.85 10.51
N HIS A 46 33.91 24.90 11.80
CA HIS A 46 32.56 24.63 12.33
C HIS A 46 31.52 25.69 11.92
N ALA A 47 31.94 26.74 11.20
CA ALA A 47 31.05 27.82 10.78
C ALA A 47 30.24 27.51 9.50
N PHE A 48 30.65 26.54 8.68
CA PHE A 48 29.96 26.23 7.41
C PHE A 48 29.06 24.98 7.50
N SER A 49 29.39 24.01 8.36
CA SER A 49 28.56 22.81 8.56
C SER A 49 27.28 23.12 9.34
N THR A 50 27.35 23.99 10.34
CA THR A 50 26.22 24.32 11.21
C THR A 50 25.10 25.08 10.48
N THR A 51 25.44 25.95 9.53
CA THR A 51 24.45 26.66 8.71
C THR A 51 23.72 25.70 7.78
N ARG A 52 24.46 24.82 7.09
CA ARG A 52 23.90 23.79 6.20
C ARG A 52 23.07 22.76 6.96
N GLU A 53 23.49 22.36 8.16
CA GLU A 53 22.73 21.45 9.03
C GLU A 53 21.42 22.08 9.48
N ARG A 54 21.41 23.37 9.84
CA ARG A 54 20.17 24.10 10.17
C ARG A 54 19.22 24.26 8.99
N GLU A 55 19.75 24.52 7.79
CA GLU A 55 18.97 24.56 6.55
C GLU A 55 18.36 23.19 6.25
N LEU A 56 19.14 22.11 6.37
CA LEU A 56 18.66 20.73 6.19
C LEU A 56 17.62 20.33 7.24
N GLU A 57 17.78 20.74 8.50
CA GLU A 57 16.78 20.51 9.55
C GLU A 57 15.49 21.30 9.30
N ALA A 58 15.60 22.53 8.82
CA ALA A 58 14.46 23.36 8.45
C ALA A 58 13.72 22.78 7.22
N GLU A 59 14.45 22.31 6.21
CA GLU A 59 13.89 21.61 5.05
C GLU A 59 13.23 20.29 5.46
N ASN A 60 13.88 19.48 6.30
CA ASN A 60 13.31 18.24 6.81
C ASN A 60 12.04 18.49 7.66
N ALA A 61 12.00 19.57 8.44
CA ALA A 61 10.82 19.96 9.21
C ALA A 61 9.67 20.44 8.30
N LYS A 62 10.00 21.16 7.22
CA LYS A 62 9.01 21.60 6.22
C LYS A 62 8.46 20.42 5.41
N LEU A 63 9.34 19.54 4.93
CA LEU A 63 8.96 18.33 4.20
C LEU A 63 8.10 17.40 5.05
N LYS A 64 8.41 17.22 6.35
CA LYS A 64 7.55 16.46 7.27
C LYS A 64 6.16 17.07 7.42
N LYS A 65 6.05 18.39 7.53
CA LYS A 65 4.76 19.09 7.59
C LYS A 65 3.96 18.95 6.29
N ASP A 66 4.63 19.04 5.15
CA ASP A 66 3.98 18.88 3.85
C ASP A 66 3.52 17.43 3.63
N ILE A 67 4.33 16.44 4.02
CA ILE A 67 3.97 15.03 4.02
C ILE A 67 2.75 14.78 4.92
N GLU A 68 2.71 15.30 6.15
CA GLU A 68 1.55 15.14 7.04
C GLU A 68 0.29 15.82 6.48
N ALA A 69 0.43 17.00 5.85
CA ALA A 69 -0.68 17.70 5.22
C ALA A 69 -1.21 16.94 4.00
N LEU A 70 -0.32 16.33 3.20
CA LEU A 70 -0.67 15.48 2.07
C LEU A 70 -1.31 14.17 2.55
N GLN A 71 -0.76 13.52 3.57
CA GLN A 71 -1.31 12.31 4.18
C GLN A 71 -2.75 12.53 4.66
N LYS A 72 -3.02 13.64 5.36
CA LYS A 72 -4.37 14.02 5.82
C LYS A 72 -5.35 14.31 4.70
N LYS A 73 -4.88 14.73 3.52
CA LYS A 73 -5.74 14.95 2.34
C LYS A 73 -6.03 13.62 1.61
N VAL A 74 -5.04 12.73 1.54
CA VAL A 74 -5.16 11.40 0.92
C VAL A 74 -6.05 10.48 1.78
N ASP A 75 -5.90 10.50 3.10
CA ASP A 75 -6.71 9.68 4.01
C ASP A 75 -8.20 10.08 4.02
N LYS A 76 -8.57 11.24 3.47
CA LYS A 76 -9.97 11.71 3.50
C LYS A 76 -10.79 11.41 2.25
N LYS A 77 -10.19 10.95 1.13
CA LYS A 77 -10.90 10.87 -0.17
C LYS A 77 -10.54 9.69 -1.07
N GLY A 78 -10.00 8.61 -0.51
CA GLY A 78 -9.59 7.44 -1.29
C GLY A 78 -10.45 6.20 -1.04
N PHE A 79 -10.60 5.36 -2.06
CA PHE A 79 -11.13 4.00 -1.93
C PHE A 79 -10.39 3.20 -0.83
N VAL A 80 -9.08 3.39 -0.73
CA VAL A 80 -8.24 2.80 0.32
C VAL A 80 -8.65 3.27 1.71
N SER A 81 -9.06 4.53 1.89
CA SER A 81 -9.55 5.02 3.18
C SER A 81 -10.88 4.37 3.55
N MET A 82 -11.79 4.23 2.58
CA MET A 82 -13.07 3.56 2.80
C MET A 82 -12.91 2.08 3.21
N ILE A 83 -11.91 1.39 2.66
CA ILE A 83 -11.55 0.03 3.10
C ILE A 83 -11.01 0.04 4.52
N LYS A 84 -10.16 1.01 4.90
CA LYS A 84 -9.65 1.12 6.28
C LYS A 84 -10.78 1.38 7.29
N GLU A 85 -11.75 2.21 6.94
CA GLU A 85 -12.87 2.58 7.82
C GLU A 85 -13.94 1.49 7.94
N ASN A 86 -14.28 0.82 6.84
CA ASN A 86 -15.38 -0.14 6.79
C ASN A 86 -14.93 -1.61 6.84
N GLY A 87 -13.67 -1.88 6.53
CA GLY A 87 -13.05 -3.21 6.59
C GLY A 87 -13.53 -4.17 5.50
N LEU A 88 -13.30 -5.46 5.75
CA LEU A 88 -13.65 -6.56 4.84
C LEU A 88 -15.11 -6.55 4.34
N PRO A 89 -16.13 -6.22 5.16
CA PRO A 89 -17.52 -6.20 4.70
C PRO A 89 -17.78 -5.24 3.54
N PHE A 90 -17.08 -4.11 3.50
CA PHE A 90 -17.18 -3.16 2.39
C PHE A 90 -16.64 -3.74 1.10
N VAL A 91 -15.48 -4.41 1.14
CA VAL A 91 -14.86 -5.02 -0.04
C VAL A 91 -15.75 -6.13 -0.59
N GLY A 92 -16.26 -7.01 0.28
CA GLY A 92 -17.17 -8.08 -0.14
C GLY A 92 -18.44 -7.56 -0.79
N TRP A 93 -19.03 -6.51 -0.22
CA TRP A 93 -20.21 -5.88 -0.79
C TRP A 93 -19.93 -5.16 -2.11
N TRP A 94 -18.82 -4.44 -2.20
CA TRP A 94 -18.40 -3.76 -3.42
C TRP A 94 -18.17 -4.75 -4.57
N ILE A 95 -17.51 -5.89 -4.31
CA ILE A 95 -17.34 -6.96 -5.30
C ILE A 95 -18.69 -7.55 -5.72
N THR A 96 -19.62 -7.71 -4.78
CA THR A 96 -20.96 -8.25 -5.08
C THR A 96 -21.75 -7.28 -5.96
N LEU A 97 -21.71 -5.99 -5.67
CA LEU A 97 -22.32 -4.96 -6.52
C LEU A 97 -21.65 -4.89 -7.89
N TYR A 98 -20.33 -4.96 -7.95
CA TYR A 98 -19.56 -4.94 -9.19
C TYR A 98 -19.87 -6.16 -10.07
N GLY A 99 -19.77 -7.37 -9.50
CA GLY A 99 -20.02 -8.62 -10.19
C GLY A 99 -21.49 -8.76 -10.58
N GLY A 100 -22.40 -8.37 -9.67
CA GLY A 100 -23.84 -8.39 -9.93
C GLY A 100 -24.25 -7.44 -11.06
N SER A 101 -23.72 -6.21 -11.08
CA SER A 101 -23.98 -5.29 -12.20
C SER A 101 -23.36 -5.80 -13.49
N PHE A 102 -22.13 -6.31 -13.46
CA PHE A 102 -21.46 -6.85 -14.65
C PHE A 102 -22.22 -8.03 -15.27
N VAL A 103 -22.57 -9.03 -14.46
CA VAL A 103 -23.34 -10.19 -14.91
C VAL A 103 -24.73 -9.78 -15.40
N GLY A 104 -25.39 -8.85 -14.70
CA GLY A 104 -26.68 -8.31 -15.12
C GLY A 104 -26.63 -7.63 -16.48
N ILE A 105 -25.61 -6.81 -16.73
CA ILE A 105 -25.41 -6.13 -18.03
C ILE A 105 -25.10 -7.17 -19.11
N TYR A 106 -24.23 -8.14 -18.83
CA TYR A 106 -23.89 -9.20 -19.77
C TYR A 106 -25.15 -9.98 -20.20
N ILE A 107 -25.97 -10.42 -19.24
CA ILE A 107 -27.23 -11.11 -19.55
C ILE A 107 -28.18 -10.19 -20.32
N ALA A 108 -28.27 -8.91 -19.96
CA ALA A 108 -29.12 -7.95 -20.67
C ALA A 108 -28.67 -7.71 -22.12
N LEU A 109 -27.36 -7.76 -22.40
CA LEU A 109 -26.81 -7.70 -23.76
C LEU A 109 -27.11 -8.99 -24.53
N GLU A 110 -26.90 -10.18 -23.93
CA GLU A 110 -27.21 -11.48 -24.53
C GLU A 110 -28.70 -11.65 -24.85
N GLN A 111 -29.58 -11.16 -23.98
CA GLN A 111 -31.04 -11.17 -24.20
C GLN A 111 -31.50 -10.06 -25.15
N GLY A 112 -30.61 -9.19 -25.60
CA GLY A 112 -30.89 -8.07 -26.48
C GLY A 112 -31.77 -6.97 -25.89
N LEU A 113 -31.90 -6.93 -24.56
CA LEU A 113 -32.57 -5.84 -23.85
C LEU A 113 -31.80 -4.51 -23.97
N ILE A 114 -30.49 -4.60 -24.17
CA ILE A 114 -29.60 -3.46 -24.39
C ILE A 114 -28.85 -3.72 -25.70
N GLY A 115 -28.87 -2.77 -26.65
CA GLY A 115 -28.14 -2.91 -27.91
C GLY A 115 -28.70 -3.90 -28.94
N GLY A 116 -29.93 -4.41 -28.77
CA GLY A 116 -30.60 -5.23 -29.78
C GLY A 116 -30.02 -6.64 -29.98
N GLY A 117 -29.25 -7.14 -29.01
CA GLY A 117 -28.69 -8.50 -29.00
C GLY A 117 -27.20 -8.57 -29.36
N ASP A 118 -26.60 -7.43 -29.70
CA ASP A 118 -25.21 -7.37 -30.10
C ASP A 118 -24.55 -6.06 -29.65
N ALA A 119 -23.50 -6.18 -28.84
CA ALA A 119 -22.63 -5.08 -28.44
C ALA A 119 -22.13 -4.22 -29.60
N ILE A 120 -21.98 -4.80 -30.78
CA ILE A 120 -21.55 -4.10 -32.00
C ILE A 120 -22.50 -2.96 -32.34
N GLN A 121 -23.81 -3.10 -32.11
CA GLN A 121 -24.78 -2.02 -32.38
C GLN A 121 -24.61 -0.84 -31.42
N ILE A 122 -24.21 -1.08 -30.16
CA ILE A 122 -23.93 -0.03 -29.19
C ILE A 122 -22.67 0.74 -29.60
N VAL A 123 -21.63 0.02 -30.02
CA VAL A 123 -20.39 0.64 -30.51
C VAL A 123 -20.64 1.46 -31.78
N LYS A 124 -21.47 0.95 -32.72
CA LYS A 124 -21.90 1.69 -33.92
C LYS A 124 -22.70 2.94 -33.57
N SER A 125 -23.68 2.84 -32.67
CA SER A 125 -24.52 3.97 -32.27
C SER A 125 -23.77 5.06 -31.50
N LEU A 126 -22.70 4.70 -30.80
CA LEU A 126 -21.77 5.64 -30.16
C LEU A 126 -20.76 6.28 -31.14
N GLY A 127 -20.81 5.95 -32.44
CA GLY A 127 -19.93 6.52 -33.46
C GLY A 127 -18.48 6.02 -33.40
N LEU A 128 -18.22 4.96 -32.65
CA LEU A 128 -16.87 4.39 -32.44
C LEU A 128 -16.39 3.53 -33.62
N GLY A 129 -17.22 3.29 -34.63
CA GLY A 129 -16.87 2.48 -35.80
C GLY A 129 -15.78 3.03 -36.71
N ASN A 130 -15.37 4.29 -36.51
CA ASN A 130 -14.21 4.87 -37.19
C ASN A 130 -12.88 4.62 -36.45
N TYR A 131 -12.93 4.19 -35.19
CA TYR A 131 -11.76 4.01 -34.31
C TYR A 131 -11.46 2.55 -34.01
N VAL A 132 -12.45 1.67 -34.20
CA VAL A 132 -12.35 0.24 -33.91
C VAL A 132 -12.81 -0.52 -35.15
N ASP A 133 -12.01 -1.48 -35.58
CA ASP A 133 -12.37 -2.39 -36.69
C ASP A 133 -13.43 -3.39 -36.21
N ILE A 134 -14.68 -2.99 -36.36
CA ILE A 134 -15.85 -3.71 -35.85
C ILE A 134 -15.98 -5.10 -36.46
N ASP A 135 -15.58 -5.27 -37.72
CA ASP A 135 -15.77 -6.52 -38.46
C ASP A 135 -14.80 -7.63 -38.01
N SER A 136 -13.76 -7.25 -37.26
CA SER A 136 -12.80 -8.18 -36.65
C SER A 136 -13.21 -8.69 -35.26
N ILE A 137 -14.24 -8.10 -34.64
CA ILE A 137 -14.62 -8.41 -33.26
C ILE A 137 -15.59 -9.59 -33.23
N ASN A 138 -15.21 -10.64 -32.50
CA ASN A 138 -16.11 -11.75 -32.22
C ASN A 138 -17.27 -11.24 -31.32
N PRO A 139 -18.55 -11.44 -31.70
CA PRO A 139 -19.71 -10.91 -30.98
C PRO A 139 -19.73 -11.27 -29.49
N THR A 140 -19.31 -12.49 -29.12
CA THR A 140 -19.25 -12.92 -27.71
C THR A 140 -18.23 -12.14 -26.90
N HIS A 141 -17.07 -11.83 -27.48
CA HIS A 141 -16.06 -11.00 -26.83
C HIS A 141 -16.45 -9.52 -26.83
N GLY A 142 -17.19 -9.08 -27.86
CA GLY A 142 -17.80 -7.75 -27.93
C GLY A 142 -18.79 -7.51 -26.79
N ASN A 143 -19.66 -8.49 -26.50
CA ASN A 143 -20.61 -8.41 -25.38
C ASN A 143 -19.90 -8.26 -24.03
N ILE A 144 -18.82 -9.01 -23.80
CA ILE A 144 -18.02 -8.87 -22.59
C ILE A 144 -17.36 -7.49 -22.50
N ALA A 145 -16.78 -7.00 -23.60
CA ALA A 145 -16.09 -5.71 -23.63
C ALA A 145 -17.05 -4.54 -23.39
N VAL A 146 -18.21 -4.56 -24.02
CA VAL A 146 -19.25 -3.53 -23.80
C VAL A 146 -19.88 -3.65 -22.43
N ALA A 147 -20.08 -4.88 -21.92
CA ALA A 147 -20.51 -5.08 -20.54
C ALA A 147 -19.52 -4.46 -19.55
N LEU A 148 -18.20 -4.66 -19.75
CA LEU A 148 -17.17 -4.03 -18.93
C LEU A 148 -17.23 -2.50 -19.03
N LEU A 149 -17.33 -1.94 -20.24
CA LEU A 149 -17.41 -0.49 -20.43
C LEU A 149 -18.61 0.13 -19.72
N ILE A 150 -19.80 -0.44 -19.91
CA ILE A 150 -21.02 0.02 -19.23
C ILE A 150 -20.88 -0.16 -17.72
N ASN A 151 -20.25 -1.25 -17.28
CA ASN A 151 -19.99 -1.51 -15.87
C ASN A 151 -19.03 -0.45 -15.28
N GLU A 152 -18.02 0.02 -16.01
CA GLU A 152 -17.16 1.12 -15.54
C GLU A 152 -17.92 2.47 -15.51
N LEU A 153 -18.79 2.74 -16.49
CA LEU A 153 -19.64 3.94 -16.45
C LEU A 153 -20.57 3.94 -15.22
N LEU A 154 -21.05 2.76 -14.82
CA LEU A 154 -21.85 2.60 -13.61
C LEU A 154 -21.03 2.77 -12.32
N GLU A 155 -19.70 2.81 -12.35
CA GLU A 155 -18.88 3.04 -11.16
C GLU A 155 -19.27 4.34 -10.44
N SER A 156 -19.55 5.40 -11.21
CA SER A 156 -19.96 6.71 -10.69
C SER A 156 -21.23 6.66 -9.83
N VAL A 157 -22.12 5.69 -10.10
CA VAL A 157 -23.35 5.46 -9.33
C VAL A 157 -23.15 4.37 -8.28
N ARG A 158 -22.40 3.32 -8.62
CA ARG A 158 -22.16 2.15 -7.77
C ARG A 158 -21.38 2.52 -6.51
N LEU A 159 -20.36 3.38 -6.64
CA LEU A 159 -19.52 3.73 -5.49
C LEU A 159 -20.32 4.50 -4.41
N PRO A 160 -21.08 5.57 -4.72
CA PRO A 160 -22.00 6.20 -3.76
C PRO A 160 -23.02 5.23 -3.16
N LEU A 161 -23.62 4.36 -3.98
CA LEU A 161 -24.59 3.37 -3.52
C LEU A 161 -23.96 2.36 -2.55
N CYS A 162 -22.75 1.88 -2.85
CA CYS A 162 -21.99 1.00 -1.98
C CYS A 162 -21.75 1.67 -0.63
N ILE A 163 -21.27 2.92 -0.62
CA ILE A 163 -21.02 3.67 0.63
C ILE A 163 -22.31 3.82 1.44
N ALA A 164 -23.42 4.20 0.80
CA ALA A 164 -24.70 4.38 1.47
C ALA A 164 -25.24 3.08 2.09
N THR A 165 -25.01 1.94 1.44
CA THR A 165 -25.53 0.62 1.88
C THR A 165 -24.56 -0.16 2.76
N THR A 166 -23.28 0.23 2.81
CA THR A 166 -22.24 -0.38 3.66
C THR A 166 -22.62 -0.52 5.15
N PRO A 167 -23.23 0.48 5.84
CA PRO A 167 -23.60 0.31 7.25
C PRO A 167 -24.63 -0.81 7.47
N MET A 168 -25.52 -1.07 6.50
CA MET A 168 -26.48 -2.17 6.57
C MET A 168 -25.77 -3.53 6.50
N ILE A 169 -24.82 -3.66 5.57
CA ILE A 169 -24.05 -4.89 5.41
C ILE A 169 -23.13 -5.14 6.61
N LYS A 170 -22.49 -4.10 7.14
CA LYS A 170 -21.67 -4.20 8.34
C LYS A 170 -22.46 -4.77 9.53
N ARG A 171 -23.71 -4.31 9.72
CA ARG A 171 -24.62 -4.86 10.75
C ARG A 171 -24.91 -6.34 10.52
N ALA A 172 -25.23 -6.74 9.29
CA ALA A 172 -25.49 -8.14 8.95
C ALA A 172 -24.27 -9.06 9.20
N PHE A 173 -23.06 -8.57 8.97
CA PHE A 173 -21.82 -9.30 9.25
C PHE A 173 -21.53 -9.44 10.75
N THR A 174 -21.82 -8.40 11.55
CA THR A 174 -21.59 -8.45 13.00
C THR A 174 -22.61 -9.33 13.72
N SER A 175 -23.89 -9.30 13.33
CA SER A 175 -24.94 -10.10 13.99
C SER A 175 -24.71 -11.62 13.94
N LYS A 176 -23.96 -12.14 12.97
CA LYS A 176 -23.67 -13.59 12.90
C LYS A 176 -22.64 -14.07 13.93
N LYS A 177 -21.87 -13.18 14.55
CA LYS A 177 -20.79 -13.58 15.47
C LYS A 177 -21.27 -13.93 16.88
N THR A 178 -22.49 -13.55 17.25
CA THR A 178 -23.05 -13.67 18.61
C THR A 178 -24.02 -14.84 18.81
N THR A 179 -24.15 -15.75 17.83
CA THR A 179 -25.12 -16.88 17.90
C THR A 179 -24.41 -18.24 17.91
N THR A 180 -23.20 -18.28 18.43
CA THR A 180 -22.43 -19.51 18.68
C THR A 180 -21.93 -19.48 20.12
N GLU A 181 -22.85 -19.69 21.05
CA GLU A 181 -22.59 -20.15 22.42
C GLU A 181 -23.65 -21.19 22.79
#